data_AF-A0A2T6C0Q6-F1
#
_entry.id   AF-A0A2T6C0Q6-F1
#
_cell.length_a   1.000
_cell.length_b   1.000
_cell.length_c   1.000
_cell.angle_alpha   90.00
_cell.angle_beta   90.00
_cell.angle_gamma   90.00
#
_symmetry.space_group_name_H-M   'P 1'
#
loop_
_entity.id
_entity.type
_entity.pdbx_description
1 polymer ?
#
loop_
_entity_poly.entity_id
_entity_poly.type
_entity_poly.pdbx_seq_one_letter_code
_entity_poly.pdbx_strand_id
1 'polypeptide(L)'
;MTDLESLDSYLSSDDSPDDCMMLSDLDGFLHGVACSPVQIHADEWLPIALGGSPDDLPDWVLQSISLIYGSIIQGLTFDPPEVEPIFWQAQEGHVIAMDWCEGFMQAVSLRPKQWLRLTESGTGGQLITPMMVHLLDDNGNSVMGIPQEQLDQALEQAAEMIPESVVAIYRFW
;
A
#
# COMPACT_ATOMS: atom_id res chain seq x y z
N MET A 1 -15.17 -15.85 -0.22
CA MET A 1 -15.48 -14.48 0.20
C MET A 1 -14.50 -14.21 1.33
N THR A 2 -13.51 -13.35 1.09
CA THR A 2 -12.56 -12.96 2.14
C THR A 2 -13.34 -12.16 3.17
N ASP A 3 -13.23 -12.54 4.43
CA ASP A 3 -13.83 -11.78 5.52
C ASP A 3 -12.83 -10.72 5.97
N LEU A 4 -12.85 -9.57 5.30
CA LEU A 4 -11.95 -8.44 5.57
C LEU A 4 -12.13 -7.93 7.01
N GLU A 5 -13.34 -7.94 7.54
CA GLU A 5 -13.61 -7.51 8.92
C GLU A 5 -12.95 -8.46 9.93
N SER A 6 -13.01 -9.78 9.69
CA SER A 6 -12.29 -10.74 10.53
C SER A 6 -10.78 -10.58 10.45
N LEU A 7 -10.22 -10.31 9.24
CA LEU A 7 -8.79 -10.06 9.10
C LEU A 7 -8.38 -8.78 9.84
N ASP A 8 -9.10 -7.68 9.65
CA ASP A 8 -8.85 -6.39 10.33
C ASP A 8 -8.86 -6.55 11.86
N SER A 9 -9.87 -7.23 12.38
CA SER A 9 -10.03 -7.52 13.81
C SER A 9 -8.85 -8.33 14.35
N TYR A 10 -8.37 -9.33 13.59
CA TYR A 10 -7.21 -10.13 13.99
C TYR A 10 -5.92 -9.31 13.98
N LEU A 11 -5.63 -8.59 12.88
CA LEU A 11 -4.42 -7.78 12.76
C LEU A 11 -4.33 -6.73 13.87
N SER A 12 -5.48 -6.21 14.31
CA SER A 12 -5.60 -5.23 15.40
C SER A 12 -5.60 -5.82 16.82
N SER A 13 -5.50 -7.14 16.98
CA SER A 13 -5.65 -7.82 18.28
C SER A 13 -4.33 -8.20 18.92
N ASP A 14 -4.33 -8.47 20.23
CA ASP A 14 -3.16 -8.98 20.95
C ASP A 14 -2.72 -10.40 20.49
N ASP A 15 -3.50 -11.07 19.63
CA ASP A 15 -3.17 -12.38 19.05
C ASP A 15 -2.33 -12.27 17.76
N SER A 16 -2.14 -11.07 17.21
CA SER A 16 -1.25 -10.82 16.07
C SER A 16 0.18 -10.49 16.54
N PRO A 17 1.20 -10.67 15.69
CA PRO A 17 2.56 -10.25 16.03
C PRO A 17 2.66 -8.73 16.22
N ASP A 18 3.45 -8.29 17.21
CA ASP A 18 3.59 -6.87 17.58
C ASP A 18 3.94 -5.93 16.41
N ASP A 19 4.74 -6.41 15.46
CA ASP A 19 5.23 -5.64 14.30
C ASP A 19 4.50 -6.00 12.99
N CYS A 20 3.33 -6.67 13.06
CA CYS A 20 2.56 -6.99 11.85
C CYS A 20 1.88 -5.75 11.26
N MET A 21 1.69 -5.76 9.94
CA MET A 21 0.97 -4.69 9.26
C MET A 21 -0.52 -4.72 9.62
N MET A 22 -1.12 -3.55 9.80
CA MET A 22 -2.56 -3.39 9.91
C MET A 22 -3.20 -3.51 8.52
N LEU A 23 -4.53 -3.48 8.42
CA LEU A 23 -5.18 -3.80 7.14
C LEU A 23 -4.85 -2.78 6.02
N SER A 24 -4.77 -1.49 6.35
CA SER A 24 -4.56 -0.42 5.34
C SER A 24 -3.14 -0.42 4.78
N ASP A 25 -2.13 -0.48 5.64
CA ASP A 25 -0.71 -0.62 5.28
C ASP A 25 -0.41 -1.97 4.63
N LEU A 26 -1.03 -3.07 5.08
CA LEU A 26 -0.93 -4.36 4.41
C LEU A 26 -1.43 -4.28 2.97
N ASP A 27 -2.62 -3.69 2.75
CA ASP A 27 -3.18 -3.53 1.41
C ASP A 27 -2.26 -2.69 0.50
N GLY A 28 -1.74 -1.58 1.01
CA GLY A 28 -0.77 -0.74 0.30
C GLY A 28 0.51 -1.48 -0.04
N PHE A 29 1.05 -2.25 0.91
CA PHE A 29 2.22 -3.09 0.71
C PHE A 29 1.99 -4.14 -0.38
N LEU A 30 0.85 -4.83 -0.37
CA LEU A 30 0.49 -5.82 -1.39
C LEU A 30 0.33 -5.19 -2.79
N HIS A 31 -0.23 -3.99 -2.89
CA HIS A 31 -0.27 -3.22 -4.14
C HIS A 31 1.14 -2.87 -4.63
N GLY A 32 2.03 -2.44 -3.73
CA GLY A 32 3.43 -2.14 -4.07
C GLY A 32 4.20 -3.38 -4.52
N VAL A 33 3.96 -4.53 -3.88
CA VAL A 33 4.51 -5.84 -4.29
C VAL A 33 4.00 -6.23 -5.68
N ALA A 34 2.70 -6.09 -5.95
CA ALA A 34 2.11 -6.37 -7.26
C ALA A 34 2.63 -5.43 -8.37
N CYS A 35 2.92 -4.17 -8.03
CA CYS A 35 3.45 -3.16 -8.95
C CYS A 35 4.97 -3.23 -9.12
N SER A 36 5.67 -4.10 -8.40
CA SER A 36 7.13 -4.17 -8.46
C SER A 36 7.62 -4.56 -9.86
N PRO A 37 8.68 -3.90 -10.40
CA PRO A 37 9.25 -4.21 -11.72
C PRO A 37 9.87 -5.62 -11.80
N VAL A 38 10.16 -6.22 -10.65
CA VAL A 38 10.70 -7.58 -10.53
C VAL A 38 9.91 -8.34 -9.48
N GLN A 39 9.74 -9.64 -9.68
CA GLN A 39 9.04 -10.48 -8.71
C GLN A 39 9.69 -10.39 -7.32
N ILE A 40 8.85 -10.22 -6.31
CA ILE A 40 9.18 -10.37 -4.91
C ILE A 40 8.50 -11.65 -4.46
N HIS A 41 9.27 -12.64 -4.02
CA HIS A 41 8.72 -13.94 -3.67
C HIS A 41 8.02 -13.88 -2.30
N ALA A 42 7.01 -14.74 -2.10
CA ALA A 42 6.21 -14.74 -0.88
C ALA A 42 7.03 -15.06 0.37
N ASP A 43 8.06 -15.89 0.27
CA ASP A 43 9.02 -16.15 1.35
C ASP A 43 9.82 -14.90 1.78
N GLU A 44 9.87 -13.87 0.94
CA GLU A 44 10.51 -12.60 1.26
C GLU A 44 9.51 -11.57 1.82
N TRP A 45 8.38 -11.34 1.14
CA TRP A 45 7.47 -10.26 1.54
C TRP A 45 6.51 -10.66 2.68
N LEU A 46 6.17 -11.95 2.80
CA LEU A 46 5.20 -12.40 3.80
C LEU A 46 5.74 -12.22 5.24
N PRO A 47 6.99 -12.61 5.57
CA PRO A 47 7.51 -12.34 6.91
C PRO A 47 7.56 -10.85 7.28
N ILE A 48 7.74 -9.97 6.29
CA ILE A 48 7.76 -8.52 6.48
C ILE A 48 6.35 -8.03 6.81
N ALA A 49 5.35 -8.44 6.02
CA ALA A 49 3.96 -8.07 6.25
C ALA A 49 3.43 -8.56 7.60
N LEU A 50 3.92 -9.70 8.07
CA LEU A 50 3.47 -10.33 9.30
C LEU A 50 4.27 -9.93 10.54
N GLY A 51 5.37 -9.19 10.40
CA GLY A 51 6.27 -8.90 11.52
C GLY A 51 6.91 -10.14 12.14
N GLY A 52 6.95 -11.28 11.44
CA GLY A 52 7.29 -12.57 12.04
C GLY A 52 7.23 -13.75 11.07
N SER A 53 7.35 -14.98 11.60
CA SER A 53 7.25 -16.18 10.78
C SER A 53 5.79 -16.45 10.36
N PRO A 54 5.50 -16.73 9.08
CA PRO A 54 4.17 -17.15 8.65
C PRO A 54 3.66 -18.41 9.37
N ASP A 55 4.58 -19.29 9.79
CA ASP A 55 4.25 -20.55 10.47
C ASP A 55 3.61 -20.34 11.85
N ASP A 56 3.76 -19.14 12.44
CA ASP A 56 3.22 -18.81 13.76
C ASP A 56 1.77 -18.28 13.68
N LEU A 57 1.25 -18.04 12.46
CA LEU A 57 -0.08 -17.49 12.26
C LEU A 57 -1.15 -18.56 11.98
N PRO A 58 -2.43 -18.27 12.29
CA PRO A 58 -3.52 -19.11 11.86
C PRO A 58 -3.60 -19.24 10.33
N ASP A 59 -3.83 -20.45 9.82
CA ASP A 59 -3.95 -20.72 8.37
C ASP A 59 -4.95 -19.81 7.65
N TRP A 60 -6.04 -19.43 8.32
CA TRP A 60 -7.08 -18.59 7.74
C TRP A 60 -6.59 -17.15 7.48
N VAL A 61 -5.65 -16.64 8.27
CA VAL A 61 -5.04 -15.31 8.08
C VAL A 61 -4.21 -15.33 6.80
N LEU A 62 -3.32 -16.33 6.67
CA LEU A 62 -2.49 -16.51 5.47
C LEU A 62 -3.33 -16.69 4.20
N GLN A 63 -4.44 -17.43 4.31
CA GLN A 63 -5.40 -17.59 3.22
C GLN A 63 -6.06 -16.27 2.85
N SER A 64 -6.49 -15.47 3.82
CA SER A 64 -7.10 -14.15 3.57
C SER A 64 -6.12 -13.20 2.88
N ILE A 65 -4.87 -13.11 3.36
CA ILE A 65 -3.82 -12.29 2.73
C ILE A 65 -3.56 -12.74 1.29
N SER A 66 -3.47 -14.05 1.07
CA SER A 66 -3.28 -14.61 -0.27
C SER A 66 -4.45 -14.31 -1.22
N LEU A 67 -5.69 -14.33 -0.71
CA LEU A 67 -6.88 -13.97 -1.49
C LEU A 67 -6.88 -12.48 -1.83
N ILE A 68 -6.53 -11.60 -0.90
CA ILE A 68 -6.42 -10.15 -1.14
C ILE A 68 -5.37 -9.88 -2.22
N TYR A 69 -4.17 -10.45 -2.07
CA TYR A 69 -3.10 -10.30 -3.06
C TYR A 69 -3.51 -10.82 -4.45
N GLY A 70 -4.18 -11.96 -4.51
CA GLY A 70 -4.73 -12.51 -5.75
C GLY A 70 -5.78 -11.59 -6.39
N SER A 71 -6.67 -11.00 -5.58
CA SER A 71 -7.67 -10.03 -6.03
C SER A 71 -7.04 -8.74 -6.58
N ILE A 72 -5.99 -8.22 -5.92
CA ILE A 72 -5.25 -7.04 -6.40
C ILE A 72 -4.64 -7.32 -7.78
N ILE A 73 -3.93 -8.43 -7.94
CA ILE A 73 -3.35 -8.82 -9.24
C ILE A 73 -4.45 -8.95 -10.29
N GLN A 74 -5.57 -9.60 -9.94
CA GLN A 74 -6.69 -9.78 -10.85
C GLN A 74 -7.27 -8.43 -11.30
N GLY A 75 -7.54 -7.51 -10.38
CA GLY A 75 -8.08 -6.18 -10.65
C GLY A 75 -7.18 -5.35 -11.57
N LEU A 76 -5.87 -5.40 -11.35
CA LEU A 76 -4.85 -4.77 -12.20
C LEU A 76 -4.86 -5.29 -13.65
N THR A 77 -5.31 -6.52 -13.87
CA THR A 77 -5.37 -7.17 -15.19
C THR A 77 -6.72 -7.05 -15.90
N PHE A 78 -7.75 -6.49 -15.26
CA PHE A 78 -9.05 -6.27 -15.89
C PHE A 78 -8.99 -5.21 -17.00
N ASP A 79 -10.04 -5.21 -17.84
CA ASP A 79 -10.26 -4.22 -18.90
C ASP A 79 -11.72 -3.73 -18.84
N PRO A 80 -12.00 -2.58 -18.19
CA PRO A 80 -11.04 -1.67 -17.55
C PRO A 80 -10.46 -2.23 -16.23
N PRO A 81 -9.24 -1.82 -15.81
CA PRO A 81 -8.70 -2.19 -14.51
C PRO A 81 -9.57 -1.72 -13.35
N GLU A 82 -9.61 -2.51 -12.29
CA GLU A 82 -10.30 -2.19 -11.04
C GLU A 82 -9.27 -2.20 -9.89
N VAL A 83 -9.07 -1.05 -9.26
CA VAL A 83 -8.17 -0.88 -8.11
C VAL A 83 -8.98 -0.20 -7.02
N GLU A 84 -9.14 -0.89 -5.89
CA GLU A 84 -9.93 -0.44 -4.74
C GLU A 84 -9.04 -0.45 -3.48
N PRO A 85 -8.26 0.62 -3.23
CA PRO A 85 -7.41 0.72 -2.04
C PRO A 85 -8.23 0.71 -0.75
N ILE A 86 -7.72 0.01 0.26
CA ILE A 86 -8.30 0.00 1.60
C ILE A 86 -7.68 1.14 2.42
N PHE A 87 -8.35 2.28 2.42
CA PHE A 87 -7.98 3.43 3.25
C PHE A 87 -8.76 3.44 4.57
N TRP A 88 -8.15 4.03 5.59
CA TRP A 88 -8.88 4.40 6.79
C TRP A 88 -9.89 5.51 6.49
N GLN A 89 -10.93 5.59 7.32
CA GLN A 89 -11.90 6.67 7.30
C GLN A 89 -11.97 7.32 8.67
N ALA A 90 -11.78 8.63 8.71
CA ALA A 90 -12.07 9.43 9.89
C ALA A 90 -13.57 9.39 10.22
N GLN A 91 -13.93 9.76 11.44
CA GLN A 91 -15.31 9.73 11.91
C GLN A 91 -16.25 10.65 11.10
N GLU A 92 -15.68 11.68 10.47
CA GLU A 92 -16.35 12.63 9.59
C GLU A 92 -16.42 12.16 8.12
N GLY A 93 -15.90 10.97 7.81
CA GLY A 93 -15.91 10.37 6.48
C GLY A 93 -14.72 10.75 5.58
N HIS A 94 -13.73 11.46 6.13
CA HIS A 94 -12.52 11.80 5.39
C HIS A 94 -11.61 10.58 5.22
N VAL A 95 -11.12 10.38 3.99
CA VAL A 95 -10.17 9.32 3.65
C VAL A 95 -8.81 9.63 4.26
N ILE A 96 -8.20 8.62 4.89
CA ILE A 96 -6.83 8.68 5.41
C ILE A 96 -6.03 7.58 4.70
N ALA A 97 -5.15 7.97 3.78
CA ALA A 97 -4.34 7.06 2.96
C ALA A 97 -2.88 6.94 3.42
N MET A 98 -2.51 7.54 4.55
CA MET A 98 -1.12 7.58 5.03
C MET A 98 -0.54 6.17 5.25
N ASP A 99 -1.18 5.35 6.08
CA ASP A 99 -0.74 3.97 6.37
C ASP A 99 -0.63 3.13 5.08
N TRP A 100 -1.64 3.24 4.21
CA TRP A 100 -1.60 2.59 2.89
C TRP A 100 -0.37 3.01 2.07
N CYS A 101 -0.07 4.31 2.04
CA CYS A 101 1.09 4.83 1.31
C CYS A 101 2.41 4.39 1.95
N GLU A 102 2.48 4.30 3.27
CA GLU A 102 3.64 3.76 3.99
C GLU A 102 3.90 2.30 3.61
N GLY A 103 2.86 1.47 3.63
CA GLY A 103 2.94 0.08 3.17
C GLY A 103 3.42 -0.03 1.72
N PHE A 104 2.85 0.77 0.81
CA PHE A 104 3.28 0.79 -0.60
C PHE A 104 4.77 1.15 -0.73
N MET A 105 5.21 2.17 0.00
CA MET A 105 6.61 2.62 -0.02
C MET A 105 7.56 1.60 0.64
N GLN A 106 7.09 0.83 1.62
CA GLN A 106 7.86 -0.29 2.17
C GLN A 106 8.10 -1.37 1.12
N ALA A 107 7.12 -1.68 0.27
CA ALA A 107 7.33 -2.60 -0.87
C ALA A 107 8.32 -2.04 -1.90
N VAL A 108 8.25 -0.73 -2.20
CA VAL A 108 9.22 -0.04 -3.06
C VAL A 108 10.65 -0.17 -2.51
N SER A 109 10.79 -0.08 -1.18
CA SER A 109 12.08 -0.17 -0.47
C SER A 109 12.75 -1.54 -0.57
N LEU A 110 12.03 -2.60 -0.96
CA LEU A 110 12.59 -3.94 -1.20
C LEU A 110 13.38 -4.00 -2.51
N ARG A 111 13.11 -3.12 -3.47
CA ARG A 111 13.74 -3.11 -4.81
C ARG A 111 14.14 -1.69 -5.25
N PRO A 112 14.81 -0.89 -4.42
CA PRO A 112 14.94 0.55 -4.63
C PRO A 112 15.66 0.88 -5.95
N LYS A 113 16.66 0.07 -6.31
CA LYS A 113 17.43 0.22 -7.56
C LYS A 113 16.58 -0.02 -8.81
N GLN A 114 15.63 -0.96 -8.75
CA GLN A 114 14.78 -1.29 -9.89
C GLN A 114 13.70 -0.22 -10.08
N TRP A 115 13.21 0.38 -8.99
CA TRP A 115 12.26 1.48 -9.01
C TRP A 115 12.83 2.79 -9.59
N LEU A 116 14.16 2.98 -9.58
CA LEU A 116 14.82 4.16 -10.17
C LEU A 116 14.40 4.43 -11.62
N ARG A 117 14.17 3.38 -12.41
CA ARG A 117 13.74 3.55 -13.82
C ARG A 117 12.40 4.29 -13.92
N LEU A 118 11.48 4.10 -12.96
CA LEU A 118 10.23 4.87 -12.91
C LEU A 118 10.46 6.22 -12.25
N THR A 119 11.08 6.26 -11.07
CA THR A 119 11.19 7.50 -10.28
C THR A 119 12.08 8.56 -10.93
N GLU A 120 13.08 8.16 -11.72
CA GLU A 120 13.94 9.07 -12.49
C GLU A 120 13.47 9.28 -13.94
N SER A 121 12.38 8.63 -14.35
CA SER A 121 11.78 8.91 -15.66
C SER A 121 11.04 10.25 -15.62
N GLY A 122 11.13 11.04 -16.70
CA GLY A 122 10.55 12.38 -16.74
C GLY A 122 9.07 12.42 -16.33
N THR A 123 8.17 11.90 -17.16
CA THR A 123 6.74 11.86 -16.84
C THR A 123 6.35 10.68 -15.93
N GLY A 124 7.06 9.55 -16.00
CA GLY A 124 6.72 8.37 -15.19
C GLY A 124 7.06 8.54 -13.71
N GLY A 125 8.04 9.39 -13.38
CA GLY A 125 8.35 9.74 -11.98
C GLY A 125 7.20 10.44 -11.28
N GLN A 126 6.28 11.08 -12.01
CA GLN A 126 5.10 11.70 -11.43
C GLN A 126 4.07 10.66 -10.94
N LEU A 127 4.10 9.43 -11.45
CA LEU A 127 3.13 8.39 -11.10
C LEU A 127 3.18 7.99 -9.63
N ILE A 128 4.34 8.09 -8.97
CA ILE A 128 4.46 7.77 -7.54
C ILE A 128 4.14 8.97 -6.62
N THR A 129 3.93 10.16 -7.20
CA THR A 129 3.71 11.40 -6.44
C THR A 129 2.57 11.30 -5.44
N PRO A 130 1.41 10.70 -5.77
CA PRO A 130 0.31 10.61 -4.80
C PRO A 130 0.69 9.85 -3.53
N MET A 131 1.51 8.80 -3.63
CA MET A 131 2.03 8.10 -2.46
C MET A 131 3.03 8.97 -1.69
N MET A 132 3.92 9.67 -2.39
CA MET A 132 4.92 10.54 -1.75
C MET A 132 4.32 11.75 -1.03
N VAL A 133 3.18 12.27 -1.49
CA VAL A 133 2.47 13.38 -0.83
C VAL A 133 2.03 13.01 0.58
N HIS A 134 1.69 11.75 0.82
CA HIS A 134 1.26 11.22 2.12
C HIS A 134 2.42 10.94 3.08
N LEU A 135 3.67 11.05 2.63
CA LEU A 135 4.83 10.91 3.51
C LEU A 135 5.06 12.21 4.28
N LEU A 136 4.95 12.13 5.60
CA LEU A 136 5.18 13.23 6.52
C LEU A 136 6.42 12.96 7.38
N ASP A 137 7.07 14.02 7.85
CA ASP A 137 8.13 13.90 8.86
C ASP A 137 7.55 13.66 10.27
N ASP A 138 8.42 13.40 11.24
CA ASP A 138 8.03 13.17 12.64
C ASP A 138 7.27 14.34 13.29
N ASN A 139 7.29 15.53 12.66
CA ASN A 139 6.57 16.72 13.11
C ASN A 139 5.27 16.95 12.33
N GLY A 140 4.88 16.04 11.43
CA GLY A 140 3.69 16.13 10.59
C GLY A 140 3.81 17.06 9.39
N ASN A 141 5.04 17.47 9.01
CA ASN A 141 5.25 18.29 7.82
C ASN A 141 5.45 17.43 6.58
N SER A 142 4.99 17.92 5.41
CA SER A 142 5.21 17.24 4.14
C SER A 142 6.69 17.13 3.78
N VAL A 143 7.14 15.92 3.45
CA VAL A 143 8.50 15.69 2.92
C VAL A 143 8.70 16.28 1.52
N MET A 144 7.60 16.58 0.82
CA MET A 144 7.59 17.20 -0.51
C MET A 144 7.60 18.74 -0.45
N GLY A 145 7.65 19.32 0.75
CA GLY A 145 7.68 20.78 0.95
C GLY A 145 6.34 21.47 0.72
N ILE A 146 5.22 20.73 0.83
CA ILE A 146 3.87 21.30 0.76
C ILE A 146 3.65 22.19 1.99
N PRO A 147 3.23 23.46 1.82
CA PRO A 147 2.92 24.34 2.95
C PRO A 147 1.78 23.77 3.82
N GLN A 148 1.88 23.93 5.14
CA GLN A 148 0.90 23.36 6.08
C GLN A 148 -0.55 23.77 5.78
N GLU A 149 -0.76 25.01 5.34
CA GLU A 149 -2.09 25.55 4.98
C GLU A 149 -2.73 24.90 3.74
N GLN A 150 -1.93 24.18 2.93
CA GLN A 150 -2.36 23.47 1.72
C GLN A 150 -2.32 21.95 1.89
N LEU A 151 -1.79 21.46 3.02
CA LEU A 151 -1.48 20.05 3.20
C LEU A 151 -2.73 19.17 3.15
N ASP A 152 -3.78 19.52 3.90
CA ASP A 152 -5.02 18.74 3.96
C ASP A 152 -5.64 18.57 2.56
N GLN A 153 -5.72 19.66 1.79
CA GLN A 153 -6.24 19.62 0.42
C GLN A 153 -5.34 18.78 -0.51
N ALA A 154 -4.03 18.85 -0.34
CA ALA A 154 -3.09 18.08 -1.14
C ALA A 154 -3.17 16.58 -0.83
N LEU A 155 -3.35 16.20 0.44
CA LEU A 155 -3.56 14.81 0.86
C LEU A 155 -4.84 14.25 0.27
N GLU A 156 -5.96 14.97 0.39
CA GLU A 156 -7.26 14.56 -0.17
C GLU A 156 -7.18 14.34 -1.69
N GLN A 157 -6.62 15.31 -2.42
CA GLN A 157 -6.45 15.19 -3.87
C GLN A 157 -5.49 14.05 -4.25
N ALA A 158 -4.40 13.86 -3.50
CA ALA A 158 -3.49 12.76 -3.75
C ALA A 158 -4.19 11.41 -3.54
N ALA A 159 -5.02 11.27 -2.50
CA ALA A 159 -5.73 10.02 -2.23
C ALA A 159 -6.66 9.62 -3.39
N GLU A 160 -7.37 10.58 -3.99
CA GLU A 160 -8.22 10.36 -5.17
C GLU A 160 -7.44 9.86 -6.39
N MET A 161 -6.16 10.26 -6.51
CA MET A 161 -5.30 9.89 -7.64
C MET A 161 -4.60 8.53 -7.48
N ILE A 162 -4.63 7.93 -6.28
CA ILE A 162 -3.92 6.67 -6.00
C ILE A 162 -4.38 5.53 -6.93
N PRO A 163 -5.68 5.24 -7.14
CA PRO A 163 -6.10 4.12 -7.98
C PRO A 163 -5.57 4.21 -9.42
N GLU A 164 -5.68 5.38 -10.06
CA GLU A 164 -5.17 5.59 -11.41
C GLU A 164 -3.63 5.48 -11.45
N SER A 165 -2.97 6.01 -10.43
CA SER A 165 -1.51 5.96 -10.31
C SER A 165 -0.99 4.54 -10.17
N VAL A 166 -1.63 3.71 -9.35
CA VAL A 166 -1.32 2.28 -9.21
C VAL A 166 -1.44 1.56 -10.54
N VAL A 167 -2.53 1.78 -11.28
CA VAL A 167 -2.72 1.20 -12.63
C VAL A 167 -1.62 1.65 -13.59
N ALA A 168 -1.27 2.93 -13.57
CA ALA A 168 -0.24 3.48 -14.44
C ALA A 168 1.16 2.96 -14.10
N ILE A 169 1.49 2.82 -12.81
CA ILE A 169 2.74 2.21 -12.34
C ILE A 169 2.81 0.75 -12.80
N TYR A 170 1.75 -0.04 -12.58
CA TYR A 170 1.71 -1.44 -13.01
C TYR A 170 1.95 -1.60 -14.52
N ARG A 171 1.39 -0.68 -15.33
CA ARG A 171 1.54 -0.68 -16.80
C ARG A 171 2.84 -0.07 -17.32
N PHE A 172 3.62 0.60 -16.47
CA PHE A 172 4.81 1.33 -16.91
C PHE A 172 5.97 0.42 -17.32
N TRP A 173 6.08 -0.75 -16.68
CA TRP A 173 7.24 -1.65 -16.78
C TRP A 173 7.31 -2.41 -18.12
#